data_AF-A0A412CLQ5-F1
#
_entry.id   AF-A0A412CLQ5-F1
#
_cell.length_a   1.000
_cell.length_b   1.000
_cell.length_c   1.000
_cell.angle_alpha   90.00
_cell.angle_beta   90.00
_cell.angle_gamma   90.00
#
_symmetry.space_group_name_H-M   'P 1'
#
loop_
_entity.id
_entity.type
_entity.pdbx_description
1 polymer ?
#
loop_
_entity_poly.entity_id
_entity_poly.type
_entity_poly.pdbx_seq_one_letter_code
_entity_poly.pdbx_strand_id
1 'polypeptide(L)'
;MDIKIFSKILFLVCLFYISCNGLQAQSAIPPFRKGERVVFTGNSITHGGHYHSFIWLYYMTRFPDKPIIIMNAGIGGESVWDIKDRLDYDVFDRKPTYVALTFGMNDTGYDIYMKDDAKELSEQQIIESLKSFREIEERLQAKNKITKVLIGGSPYDETSKFNKFILHQKNDAILKIVDAQCTSARKNGWGFVDFNRPMCEISLEEQKKDSTFTFCRIDRIHPDNDGQMVMAYLFLKAQGLDGNKVSEFLIDAQSSNVVTHKNCKISKLKKEKNELTFDYLAYALPYPLDSIPRHGWGNQRSQRDAMQLVPFMEEFNQEHFQVINLQKGTYRLTIDNQFIDEISSEQLEDGVNLANYPITPQYQQAIKIMYLNEERFEIEKRFREYLWTEYSFLKKEGLLFADNQKAINKLQEYLPKDLFLRASYGWYIKAMHPEIRKVWSNYMNSIVETIYEINKPVVHRVRLTRVDL
;
A
#
# COMPACT_ATOMS: atom_id res chain seq x y z
N MET A 1 -52.21 -36.73 17.10
CA MET A 1 -51.85 -36.24 15.76
C MET A 1 -51.53 -34.76 15.87
N ASP A 2 -50.32 -34.26 15.62
CA ASP A 2 -49.10 -34.96 15.29
C ASP A 2 -47.89 -34.08 15.66
N ILE A 3 -47.00 -34.69 16.42
CA ILE A 3 -45.65 -34.26 16.81
C ILE A 3 -44.71 -34.14 15.57
N LYS A 4 -45.26 -34.17 14.35
CA LYS A 4 -44.52 -34.18 13.07
C LYS A 4 -44.28 -32.81 12.44
N ILE A 5 -44.90 -31.73 12.93
CA ILE A 5 -44.72 -30.40 12.32
C ILE A 5 -43.56 -29.61 12.97
N PHE A 6 -43.30 -29.83 14.27
CA PHE A 6 -42.19 -29.13 14.96
C PHE A 6 -40.79 -29.68 14.62
N SER A 7 -40.70 -30.90 14.09
CA SER A 7 -39.41 -31.52 13.74
C SER A 7 -38.88 -31.10 12.35
N LYS A 8 -39.74 -30.55 11.47
CA LYS A 8 -39.33 -30.11 10.12
C LYS A 8 -38.87 -28.65 10.04
N ILE A 9 -39.22 -27.81 11.01
CA ILE A 9 -38.75 -26.41 11.05
C ILE A 9 -37.37 -26.32 11.74
N LEU A 10 -37.07 -27.22 12.68
CA LEU A 10 -35.76 -27.24 13.35
C LEU A 10 -34.64 -27.83 12.49
N PHE A 11 -34.97 -28.67 11.49
CA PHE A 11 -33.99 -29.24 10.56
C PHE A 11 -33.65 -28.31 9.37
N LEU A 12 -34.48 -27.31 9.09
CA LEU A 12 -34.24 -26.30 8.05
C LEU A 12 -33.40 -25.11 8.53
N VAL A 13 -33.27 -24.93 9.85
CA VAL A 13 -32.42 -23.88 10.44
C VAL A 13 -30.98 -24.39 10.72
N CYS A 14 -30.75 -25.70 10.73
CA CYS A 14 -29.41 -26.28 10.89
C CYS A 14 -28.68 -26.60 9.58
N LEU A 15 -29.31 -26.41 8.41
CA LEU A 15 -28.73 -26.71 7.09
C LEU A 15 -28.36 -25.46 6.28
N PHE A 16 -28.49 -24.26 6.86
CA PHE A 16 -28.02 -22.99 6.26
C PHE A 16 -26.69 -22.48 6.85
N TYR A 17 -25.97 -23.31 7.60
CA TYR A 17 -24.67 -22.97 8.20
C TYR A 17 -23.47 -23.74 7.62
N ILE A 18 -23.64 -24.47 6.51
CA ILE A 18 -22.55 -25.24 5.90
C ILE A 18 -22.53 -25.02 4.38
N SER A 19 -22.20 -23.79 3.98
CA SER A 19 -21.61 -23.48 2.67
C SER A 19 -21.08 -22.03 2.63
N CYS A 20 -20.28 -21.67 3.63
CA CYS A 20 -19.26 -20.62 3.50
C CYS A 20 -17.89 -21.30 3.57
N ASN A 21 -17.58 -22.10 2.55
CA ASN A 21 -16.20 -22.50 2.32
C ASN A 21 -15.47 -21.31 1.72
N GLY A 22 -14.68 -20.62 2.54
CA GLY A 22 -13.39 -20.11 2.08
C GLY A 22 -13.15 -18.62 1.98
N LEU A 23 -13.99 -17.72 2.50
CA LEU A 23 -13.49 -16.41 2.93
C LEU A 23 -12.93 -16.59 4.34
N GLN A 24 -11.68 -17.07 4.43
CA GLN A 24 -10.91 -16.85 5.64
C GLN A 24 -10.83 -15.34 5.80
N ALA A 25 -11.62 -14.80 6.74
CA ALA A 25 -11.46 -13.43 7.19
C ALA A 25 -9.97 -13.25 7.49
N GLN A 26 -9.35 -12.34 6.74
CA GLN A 26 -7.93 -12.06 6.88
C GLN A 26 -7.68 -11.71 8.34
N SER A 27 -6.68 -12.34 8.96
CA SER A 27 -6.37 -12.06 10.36
C SER A 27 -6.03 -10.57 10.47
N ALA A 28 -6.76 -9.84 11.32
CA ALA A 28 -6.48 -8.43 11.56
C ALA A 28 -5.02 -8.28 12.02
N ILE A 29 -4.24 -7.49 11.29
CA ILE A 29 -2.86 -7.15 11.63
C ILE A 29 -2.84 -5.84 12.44
N PRO A 30 -1.89 -5.62 13.35
CA PRO A 30 -1.90 -4.41 14.17
C PRO A 30 -1.64 -3.14 13.34
N PRO A 31 -2.44 -2.07 13.50
CA PRO A 31 -2.06 -0.73 13.04
C PRO A 31 -0.72 -0.28 13.62
N PHE A 32 0.00 0.56 12.90
CA PHE A 32 1.25 1.13 13.40
C PHE A 32 0.98 2.14 14.51
N ARG A 33 1.84 2.13 15.52
CA ARG A 33 1.75 3.03 16.69
C ARG A 33 2.69 4.21 16.50
N LYS A 34 2.50 5.26 17.29
CA LYS A 34 3.45 6.39 17.31
C LYS A 34 4.85 5.87 17.65
N GLY A 35 5.84 6.26 16.85
CA GLY A 35 7.24 5.84 16.99
C GLY A 35 7.57 4.48 16.36
N GLU A 36 6.62 3.83 15.68
CA GLU A 36 6.86 2.55 15.01
C GLU A 36 7.94 2.69 13.92
N ARG A 37 8.83 1.71 13.86
CA ARG A 37 9.86 1.55 12.82
C ARG A 37 9.52 0.29 12.04
N VAL A 38 8.90 0.47 10.88
CA VAL A 38 8.32 -0.60 10.06
C VAL A 38 9.26 -0.93 8.91
N VAL A 39 9.77 -2.15 8.86
CA VAL A 39 10.55 -2.63 7.72
C VAL A 39 9.70 -3.54 6.85
N PHE A 40 9.51 -3.17 5.59
CA PHE A 40 8.95 -4.03 4.55
C PHE A 40 10.09 -4.76 3.84
N THR A 41 10.20 -6.05 4.12
CA THR A 41 11.25 -6.94 3.59
C THR A 41 10.67 -7.77 2.44
N GLY A 42 11.36 -7.79 1.31
CA GLY A 42 10.93 -8.58 0.17
C GLY A 42 11.90 -8.56 -1.01
N ASN A 43 11.36 -8.81 -2.19
CA ASN A 43 12.11 -8.93 -3.44
C ASN A 43 11.98 -7.66 -4.32
N SER A 44 12.04 -7.81 -5.64
CA SER A 44 11.89 -6.72 -6.62
C SER A 44 10.57 -5.96 -6.50
N ILE A 45 9.47 -6.63 -6.14
CA ILE A 45 8.16 -6.00 -5.96
C ILE A 45 8.19 -5.02 -4.78
N THR A 46 8.93 -5.34 -3.72
CA THR A 46 9.17 -4.43 -2.58
C THR A 46 10.25 -3.39 -2.91
N HIS A 47 11.31 -3.79 -3.61
CA HIS A 47 12.41 -2.92 -3.99
C HIS A 47 11.91 -1.72 -4.81
N GLY A 48 11.26 -1.99 -5.94
CA GLY A 48 10.84 -0.97 -6.90
C GLY A 48 9.38 -0.54 -6.77
N GLY A 49 8.55 -1.27 -6.03
CA GLY A 49 7.13 -0.98 -5.87
C GLY A 49 6.82 0.06 -4.78
N HIS A 50 5.66 0.70 -4.89
CA HIS A 50 5.28 1.84 -4.05
C HIS A 50 4.34 1.47 -2.91
N TYR A 51 3.88 0.21 -2.78
CA TYR A 51 2.83 -0.14 -1.81
C TYR A 51 3.17 0.30 -0.37
N HIS A 52 4.42 0.15 0.06
CA HIS A 52 4.88 0.60 1.38
C HIS A 52 4.93 2.13 1.52
N SER A 53 5.26 2.85 0.43
CA SER A 53 5.19 4.31 0.36
C SER A 53 3.74 4.82 0.41
N PHE A 54 2.82 4.14 -0.29
CA PHE A 54 1.39 4.45 -0.29
C PHE A 54 0.74 4.18 1.07
N ILE A 55 1.16 3.12 1.77
CA ILE A 55 0.79 2.88 3.17
C ILE A 55 1.32 4.02 4.06
N TRP A 56 2.58 4.45 3.90
CA TRP A 56 3.11 5.55 4.71
C TRP A 56 2.34 6.86 4.49
N LEU A 57 2.03 7.17 3.23
CA LEU A 57 1.22 8.33 2.86
C LEU A 57 -0.14 8.35 3.57
N TYR A 58 -0.76 7.18 3.77
CA TYR A 58 -2.01 7.07 4.53
C TYR A 58 -1.79 7.47 5.98
N TYR A 59 -0.74 6.98 6.62
CA TYR A 59 -0.42 7.37 8.00
C TYR A 59 -0.03 8.84 8.12
N MET A 60 0.72 9.38 7.16
CA MET A 60 1.12 10.79 7.13
C MET A 60 -0.08 11.74 7.07
N THR A 61 -1.14 11.37 6.34
CA THR A 61 -2.32 12.22 6.13
C THR A 61 -3.45 11.92 7.10
N ARG A 62 -3.70 10.64 7.44
CA ARG A 62 -4.79 10.24 8.34
C ARG A 62 -4.44 10.35 9.82
N PHE A 63 -3.17 10.23 10.18
CA PHE A 63 -2.71 10.26 11.56
C PHE A 63 -1.55 11.24 11.76
N PRO A 64 -1.77 12.55 11.55
CA PRO A 64 -0.69 13.53 11.56
C PRO A 64 0.07 13.59 12.89
N ASP A 65 -0.54 13.21 14.02
CA ASP A 65 0.08 13.18 15.35
C ASP A 65 0.74 11.85 15.75
N LYS A 66 0.74 10.87 14.84
CA LYS A 66 1.38 9.56 15.02
C LYS A 66 2.56 9.39 14.06
N PRO A 67 3.69 10.10 14.29
CA PRO A 67 4.86 9.90 13.46
C PRO A 67 5.36 8.46 13.52
N ILE A 68 5.59 7.89 12.34
CA ILE A 68 6.16 6.55 12.14
C ILE A 68 7.27 6.65 11.10
N ILE A 69 8.08 5.60 10.99
CA ILE A 69 9.09 5.45 9.95
C ILE A 69 8.83 4.14 9.22
N ILE A 70 8.62 4.21 7.90
CA ILE A 70 8.56 3.05 7.03
C ILE A 70 9.87 2.93 6.25
N MET A 71 10.35 1.71 6.09
CA MET A 71 11.66 1.37 5.57
C MET A 71 11.56 0.24 4.55
N ASN A 72 12.01 0.51 3.33
CA ASN A 72 12.11 -0.48 2.26
C ASN A 72 13.35 -1.36 2.48
N ALA A 73 13.16 -2.67 2.59
CA ALA A 73 14.19 -3.71 2.61
C ALA A 73 13.94 -4.75 1.50
N GLY A 74 13.45 -4.29 0.36
CA GLY A 74 13.36 -5.05 -0.88
C GLY A 74 14.66 -5.00 -1.68
N ILE A 75 15.07 -6.12 -2.26
CA ILE A 75 16.15 -6.20 -3.24
C ILE A 75 15.70 -7.03 -4.44
N GLY A 76 16.06 -6.58 -5.64
CA GLY A 76 15.58 -7.16 -6.90
C GLY A 76 16.17 -8.55 -7.16
N GLY A 77 15.33 -9.48 -7.63
CA GLY A 77 15.76 -10.83 -8.02
C GLY A 77 15.96 -11.81 -6.85
N GLU A 78 15.80 -11.37 -5.60
CA GLU A 78 16.02 -12.21 -4.43
C GLU A 78 14.88 -13.20 -4.16
N SER A 79 15.27 -14.38 -3.70
CA SER A 79 14.41 -15.36 -3.04
C SER A 79 14.60 -15.28 -1.52
N VAL A 80 13.84 -16.07 -0.76
CA VAL A 80 13.91 -16.02 0.72
C VAL A 80 15.27 -16.42 1.29
N TRP A 81 16.06 -17.26 0.60
CA TRP A 81 17.43 -17.59 1.02
C TRP A 81 18.39 -16.41 0.90
N ASP A 82 18.18 -15.50 -0.06
CA ASP A 82 18.98 -14.28 -0.17
C ASP A 82 18.59 -13.29 0.94
N ILE A 83 17.29 -13.12 1.19
CA ILE A 83 16.76 -12.31 2.30
C ILE A 83 17.34 -12.78 3.63
N LYS A 84 17.41 -14.10 3.84
CA LYS A 84 18.00 -14.71 5.05
C LYS A 84 19.41 -14.21 5.31
N ASP A 85 20.24 -14.15 4.27
CA ASP A 85 21.65 -13.81 4.39
C ASP A 85 21.89 -12.33 4.75
N ARG A 86 20.96 -11.44 4.41
CA ARG A 86 21.04 -10.01 4.74
C ARG A 86 20.17 -9.56 5.91
N LEU A 87 19.49 -10.49 6.58
CA LEU A 87 18.47 -10.18 7.58
C LEU A 87 19.02 -9.37 8.77
N ASP A 88 20.25 -9.63 9.24
CA ASP A 88 20.84 -8.84 10.33
C ASP A 88 21.08 -7.40 9.87
N TYR A 89 21.83 -7.23 8.78
CA TYR A 89 22.26 -5.93 8.30
C TYR A 89 21.13 -5.05 7.76
N ASP A 90 20.27 -5.60 6.89
CA ASP A 90 19.29 -4.79 6.15
C ASP A 90 17.89 -4.76 6.82
N VAL A 91 17.69 -5.57 7.87
CA VAL A 91 16.44 -5.59 8.65
C VAL A 91 16.71 -5.29 10.12
N PHE A 92 17.45 -6.12 10.85
CA PHE A 92 17.56 -5.98 12.31
C PHE A 92 18.40 -4.80 12.78
N ASP A 93 19.50 -4.47 12.11
CA ASP A 93 20.36 -3.33 12.46
C ASP A 93 19.66 -1.98 12.27
N ARG A 94 18.59 -1.96 11.46
CA ARG A 94 17.68 -0.81 11.32
C ARG A 94 16.74 -0.65 12.51
N LYS A 95 16.87 -1.49 13.54
CA LYS A 95 16.11 -1.47 14.81
C LYS A 95 14.60 -1.39 14.57
N PRO A 96 14.01 -2.35 13.82
CA PRO A 96 12.58 -2.37 13.57
C PRO A 96 11.83 -2.64 14.87
N THR A 97 10.63 -2.07 14.97
CA THR A 97 9.62 -2.49 15.94
C THR A 97 8.52 -3.30 15.25
N TYR A 98 8.46 -3.24 13.92
CA TYR A 98 7.54 -4.00 13.07
C TYR A 98 8.29 -4.52 11.84
N VAL A 99 8.12 -5.80 11.50
CA VAL A 99 8.65 -6.41 10.27
C VAL A 99 7.51 -7.01 9.48
N ALA A 100 7.36 -6.55 8.24
CA ALA A 100 6.49 -7.14 7.23
C ALA A 100 7.36 -7.91 6.21
N LEU A 101 7.17 -9.22 6.07
CA LEU A 101 8.01 -10.08 5.22
C LEU A 101 7.18 -10.70 4.09
N THR A 102 7.62 -10.54 2.85
CA THR A 102 7.03 -11.17 1.66
C THR A 102 8.11 -11.87 0.82
N PHE A 103 7.78 -13.03 0.24
CA PHE A 103 8.65 -13.80 -0.67
C PHE A 103 7.79 -14.79 -1.49
N GLY A 104 8.39 -15.55 -2.40
CA GLY A 104 7.71 -16.60 -3.19
C GLY A 104 7.82 -16.44 -4.70
N MET A 105 7.85 -15.19 -5.19
CA MET A 105 7.86 -14.90 -6.63
C MET A 105 9.12 -15.43 -7.34
N ASN A 106 10.31 -15.15 -6.79
CA ASN A 106 11.58 -15.67 -7.33
C ASN A 106 11.87 -17.08 -6.84
N ASP A 107 11.44 -17.40 -5.62
CA ASP A 107 11.63 -18.69 -4.96
C ASP A 107 11.15 -19.86 -5.82
N THR A 108 10.04 -19.66 -6.53
CA THR A 108 9.42 -20.67 -7.40
C THR A 108 10.14 -20.87 -8.74
N GLY A 109 11.17 -20.07 -9.06
CA GLY A 109 11.89 -20.15 -10.34
C GLY A 109 11.08 -19.67 -11.54
N TYR A 110 11.70 -19.65 -12.73
CA TYR A 110 11.07 -19.15 -13.96
C TYR A 110 11.23 -20.13 -15.12
N ASP A 111 12.47 -20.47 -15.47
CA ASP A 111 12.81 -21.37 -16.58
C ASP A 111 12.35 -22.81 -16.35
N ILE A 112 12.18 -23.21 -15.09
CA ILE A 112 11.74 -24.57 -14.72
C ILE A 112 10.38 -24.93 -15.30
N TYR A 113 9.49 -23.96 -15.50
CA TYR A 113 8.13 -24.17 -16.01
C TYR A 113 8.11 -24.44 -17.53
N MET A 114 9.27 -24.35 -18.19
CA MET A 114 9.45 -24.69 -19.60
C MET A 114 10.08 -26.08 -19.80
N LYS A 115 10.30 -26.84 -18.72
CA LYS A 115 10.94 -28.16 -18.74
C LYS A 115 9.91 -29.28 -18.56
N ASP A 116 10.23 -30.48 -19.04
CA ASP A 116 9.33 -31.64 -18.96
C ASP A 116 9.06 -32.09 -17.52
N ASP A 117 10.01 -31.85 -16.62
CA ASP A 117 9.98 -32.17 -15.19
C ASP A 117 9.58 -30.97 -14.30
N ALA A 118 8.90 -29.95 -14.87
CA ALA A 118 8.51 -28.72 -14.20
C ALA A 118 7.86 -28.92 -12.82
N LYS A 119 7.00 -29.93 -12.68
CA LYS A 119 6.32 -30.24 -11.42
C LYS A 119 7.32 -30.62 -10.31
N GLU A 120 8.26 -31.51 -10.61
CA GLU A 120 9.27 -31.97 -9.65
C GLU A 120 10.20 -30.82 -9.27
N LEU A 121 10.70 -30.07 -10.26
CA LEU A 121 11.56 -28.91 -10.03
C LEU A 121 10.85 -27.83 -9.20
N SER A 122 9.57 -27.58 -9.45
CA SER A 122 8.77 -26.63 -8.67
C SER A 122 8.61 -27.08 -7.22
N GLU A 123 8.38 -28.38 -6.99
CA GLU A 123 8.31 -28.94 -5.63
C GLU A 123 9.64 -28.81 -4.88
N GLN A 124 10.78 -29.04 -5.56
CA GLN A 124 12.11 -28.84 -4.99
C GLN A 124 12.36 -27.36 -4.60
N GLN A 125 11.97 -26.42 -5.46
CA GLN A 125 12.08 -24.99 -5.20
C GLN A 125 11.25 -24.55 -3.98
N ILE A 126 10.03 -25.06 -3.85
CA ILE A 126 9.19 -24.80 -2.68
C ILE A 126 9.86 -25.35 -1.41
N ILE A 127 10.41 -26.57 -1.46
CA ILE A 127 11.10 -27.18 -0.31
C ILE A 127 12.28 -26.32 0.15
N GLU A 128 13.12 -25.85 -0.77
CA GLU A 128 14.28 -25.01 -0.42
C GLU A 128 13.85 -23.64 0.11
N SER A 129 12.82 -23.03 -0.50
CA SER A 129 12.22 -21.79 0.00
C SER A 129 11.72 -21.95 1.44
N LEU A 130 10.93 -22.98 1.73
CA LEU A 130 10.40 -23.23 3.07
C LEU A 130 11.50 -23.58 4.08
N LYS A 131 12.57 -24.24 3.64
CA LYS A 131 13.74 -24.50 4.49
C LYS A 131 14.41 -23.20 4.90
N SER A 132 14.69 -22.30 3.96
CA SER A 132 15.30 -21.00 4.27
C SER A 132 14.35 -20.09 5.06
N PHE A 133 13.05 -20.17 4.81
CA PHE A 133 12.05 -19.47 5.61
C PHE A 133 12.05 -19.94 7.07
N ARG A 134 12.22 -21.24 7.37
CA ARG A 134 12.33 -21.73 8.77
C ARG A 134 13.50 -21.09 9.52
N GLU A 135 14.64 -20.88 8.87
CA GLU A 135 15.78 -20.19 9.49
C GLU A 135 15.47 -18.70 9.79
N ILE A 136 14.75 -18.03 8.89
CA ILE A 136 14.25 -16.67 9.15
C ILE A 136 13.22 -16.67 10.29
N GLU A 137 12.31 -17.65 10.30
CA GLU A 137 11.27 -17.82 11.30
C GLU A 137 11.87 -17.92 12.71
N GLU A 138 12.87 -18.80 12.90
CA GLU A 138 13.61 -18.96 14.16
C GLU A 138 14.26 -17.63 14.62
N ARG A 139 14.90 -16.91 13.69
CA ARG A 139 15.53 -15.61 13.99
C ARG A 139 14.52 -14.54 14.35
N LEU A 140 13.35 -14.51 13.72
CA LEU A 140 12.26 -13.60 14.05
C LEU A 140 11.63 -13.94 15.41
N GLN A 141 11.45 -15.22 15.73
CA GLN A 141 10.95 -15.67 17.03
C GLN A 141 11.85 -15.18 18.18
N ALA A 142 13.18 -15.20 17.98
CA ALA A 142 14.14 -14.69 18.95
C ALA A 142 14.02 -13.18 19.23
N LYS A 143 13.30 -12.40 18.41
CA LYS A 143 13.11 -10.96 18.58
C LYS A 143 11.75 -10.62 19.21
N ASN A 144 11.60 -10.87 20.50
CA ASN A 144 10.31 -10.73 21.22
C ASN A 144 9.63 -9.34 21.14
N LYS A 145 10.39 -8.25 20.95
CA LYS A 145 9.86 -6.87 20.88
C LYS A 145 9.38 -6.43 19.50
N ILE A 146 9.58 -7.24 18.47
CA ILE A 146 9.18 -6.93 17.09
C ILE A 146 7.78 -7.49 16.84
N THR A 147 6.87 -6.69 16.28
CA THR A 147 5.62 -7.18 15.67
C THR A 147 5.96 -7.80 14.31
N LYS A 148 5.50 -9.03 14.05
CA LYS A 148 5.77 -9.75 12.79
C LYS A 148 4.50 -9.89 11.99
N VAL A 149 4.59 -9.58 10.71
CA VAL A 149 3.55 -9.83 9.73
C VAL A 149 4.13 -10.50 8.50
N LEU A 150 3.53 -11.60 8.10
CA LEU A 150 3.82 -12.24 6.83
C LEU A 150 2.83 -11.72 5.77
N ILE A 151 3.36 -11.42 4.59
CA ILE A 151 2.58 -10.99 3.44
C ILE A 151 2.66 -12.10 2.38
N GLY A 152 1.51 -12.70 2.04
CA GLY A 152 1.38 -13.49 0.84
C GLY A 152 1.51 -12.57 -0.37
N GLY A 153 2.62 -12.68 -1.12
CA GLY A 153 2.97 -11.71 -2.17
C GLY A 153 1.95 -11.62 -3.31
N SER A 154 2.02 -10.54 -4.09
CA SER A 154 1.17 -10.36 -5.28
C SER A 154 1.35 -11.52 -6.30
N PRO A 155 0.34 -11.81 -7.12
CA PRO A 155 0.35 -13.01 -7.96
C PRO A 155 1.25 -12.88 -9.18
N TYR A 156 1.61 -14.04 -9.74
CA TYR A 156 2.01 -14.14 -11.14
C TYR A 156 0.75 -14.26 -11.99
N ASP A 157 0.53 -13.33 -12.93
CA ASP A 157 -0.70 -13.31 -13.74
C ASP A 157 -0.64 -14.32 -14.89
N GLU A 158 -1.25 -15.49 -14.71
CA GLU A 158 -1.34 -16.54 -15.73
C GLU A 158 -2.50 -16.34 -16.72
N THR A 159 -3.46 -15.46 -16.42
CA THR A 159 -4.77 -15.46 -17.09
C THR A 159 -4.91 -14.33 -18.11
N SER A 160 -4.20 -13.22 -17.93
CA SER A 160 -4.26 -12.10 -18.86
C SER A 160 -3.72 -12.46 -20.26
N LYS A 161 -4.37 -11.95 -21.30
CA LYS A 161 -4.03 -12.19 -22.71
C LYS A 161 -3.12 -11.11 -23.32
N PHE A 162 -2.55 -10.21 -22.52
CA PHE A 162 -1.72 -9.11 -23.04
C PHE A 162 -0.44 -9.59 -23.76
N ASN A 163 0.05 -10.79 -23.45
CA ASN A 163 1.12 -11.46 -24.20
C ASN A 163 0.89 -12.98 -24.25
N LYS A 164 1.74 -13.71 -24.99
CA LYS A 164 1.65 -15.17 -25.13
C LYS A 164 2.60 -15.97 -24.23
N PHE A 165 3.51 -15.31 -23.51
CA PHE A 165 4.50 -15.99 -22.68
C PHE A 165 3.91 -16.21 -21.28
N ILE A 166 3.57 -17.46 -20.96
CA ILE A 166 2.91 -17.84 -19.69
C ILE A 166 3.68 -19.00 -19.06
N LEU A 167 4.10 -18.82 -17.81
CA LEU A 167 4.64 -19.88 -16.97
C LEU A 167 3.47 -20.52 -16.21
N HIS A 168 2.91 -21.59 -16.79
CA HIS A 168 1.75 -22.28 -16.23
C HIS A 168 2.07 -22.91 -14.87
N GLN A 169 1.13 -22.84 -13.92
CA GLN A 169 1.25 -23.36 -12.54
C GLN A 169 2.30 -22.64 -11.68
N LYS A 170 2.82 -21.49 -12.12
CA LYS A 170 3.75 -20.69 -11.32
C LYS A 170 3.03 -20.07 -10.13
N ASN A 171 1.86 -19.49 -10.32
CA ASN A 171 1.10 -18.90 -9.23
C ASN A 171 0.58 -19.97 -8.25
N ASP A 172 0.28 -21.19 -8.73
CA ASP A 172 -0.04 -22.32 -7.86
C ASP A 172 1.11 -22.67 -6.90
N ALA A 173 2.35 -22.65 -7.40
CA ALA A 173 3.53 -22.84 -6.58
C ALA A 173 3.74 -21.69 -5.57
N ILE A 174 3.48 -20.44 -5.99
CA ILE A 174 3.51 -19.27 -5.09
C ILE A 174 2.47 -19.45 -3.99
N LEU A 175 1.25 -19.89 -4.31
CA LEU A 175 0.17 -20.11 -3.35
C LEU A 175 0.52 -21.18 -2.31
N LYS A 176 1.26 -22.24 -2.69
CA LYS A 176 1.78 -23.22 -1.70
C LYS A 176 2.72 -22.57 -0.67
N ILE A 177 3.56 -21.62 -1.09
CA ILE A 177 4.41 -20.85 -0.17
C ILE A 177 3.55 -19.91 0.68
N VAL A 178 2.58 -19.21 0.08
CA VAL A 178 1.64 -18.33 0.80
C VAL A 178 0.86 -19.08 1.88
N ASP A 179 0.43 -20.31 1.61
CA ASP A 179 -0.30 -21.15 2.57
C ASP A 179 0.60 -21.60 3.73
N ALA A 180 1.87 -21.89 3.45
CA ALA A 180 2.86 -22.17 4.48
C ALA A 180 3.15 -20.93 5.35
N GLN A 181 3.23 -19.73 4.75
CA GLN A 181 3.35 -18.47 5.49
C GLN A 181 2.13 -18.25 6.39
N CYS A 182 0.91 -18.43 5.87
CA CYS A 182 -0.33 -18.31 6.66
C CYS A 182 -0.35 -19.28 7.85
N THR A 183 0.05 -20.53 7.61
CA THR A 183 0.13 -21.57 8.65
C THR A 183 1.16 -21.21 9.72
N SER A 184 2.35 -20.76 9.32
CA SER A 184 3.40 -20.29 10.24
C SER A 184 2.93 -19.08 11.05
N ALA A 185 2.31 -18.09 10.41
CA ALA A 185 1.82 -16.90 11.12
C ALA A 185 0.82 -17.29 12.22
N ARG A 186 -0.14 -18.16 11.91
CA ARG A 186 -1.10 -18.66 12.92
C ARG A 186 -0.42 -19.42 14.05
N LYS A 187 0.50 -20.33 13.72
CA LYS A 187 1.25 -21.12 14.71
C LYS A 187 2.01 -20.23 15.69
N ASN A 188 2.57 -19.11 15.21
CA ASN A 188 3.42 -18.22 16.00
C ASN A 188 2.67 -17.00 16.59
N GLY A 189 1.37 -16.86 16.33
CA GLY A 189 0.61 -15.67 16.73
C GLY A 189 1.07 -14.38 16.01
N TRP A 190 1.58 -14.50 14.78
CA TRP A 190 1.96 -13.37 13.94
C TRP A 190 0.78 -12.93 13.06
N GLY A 191 0.85 -11.70 12.55
CA GLY A 191 -0.13 -11.23 11.58
C GLY A 191 0.12 -11.84 10.19
N PHE A 192 -0.93 -11.95 9.40
CA PHE A 192 -0.86 -12.40 8.01
C PHE A 192 -1.81 -11.58 7.12
N VAL A 193 -1.32 -11.19 5.95
CA VAL A 193 -2.10 -10.52 4.90
C VAL A 193 -1.78 -11.16 3.54
N ASP A 194 -2.80 -11.65 2.86
CA ASP A 194 -2.74 -12.20 1.51
C ASP A 194 -3.01 -11.09 0.48
N PHE A 195 -2.06 -10.85 -0.43
CA PHE A 195 -2.27 -10.04 -1.63
C PHE A 195 -2.60 -10.90 -2.86
N ASN A 196 -2.16 -12.17 -2.89
CA ASN A 196 -2.24 -13.03 -4.07
C ASN A 196 -3.69 -13.23 -4.51
N ARG A 197 -4.50 -13.82 -3.63
CA ARG A 197 -5.87 -14.22 -3.96
C ARG A 197 -6.79 -13.04 -4.28
N PRO A 198 -6.84 -11.95 -3.48
CA PRO A 198 -7.68 -10.81 -3.81
C PRO A 198 -7.29 -10.13 -5.13
N MET A 199 -5.99 -10.04 -5.43
CA MET A 199 -5.54 -9.46 -6.70
C MET A 199 -5.86 -10.37 -7.89
N CYS A 200 -5.78 -11.70 -7.74
CA CYS A 200 -6.27 -12.65 -8.75
C CYS A 200 -7.77 -12.47 -9.00
N GLU A 201 -8.58 -12.37 -7.95
CA GLU A 201 -10.03 -12.17 -8.06
C GLU A 201 -10.37 -10.87 -8.81
N ILE A 202 -9.73 -9.75 -8.45
CA ILE A 202 -9.91 -8.48 -9.15
C ILE A 202 -9.47 -8.60 -10.62
N SER A 203 -8.34 -9.24 -10.88
CA SER A 203 -7.83 -9.42 -12.25
C SER A 203 -8.80 -10.24 -13.11
N LEU A 204 -9.34 -11.34 -12.59
CA LEU A 204 -10.29 -12.18 -13.29
C LEU A 204 -11.61 -11.45 -13.57
N GLU A 205 -12.08 -10.60 -12.64
CA GLU A 205 -13.28 -9.79 -12.86
C GLU A 205 -13.06 -8.74 -13.95
N GLU A 206 -11.95 -7.99 -13.90
CA GLU A 206 -11.63 -7.00 -14.93
C GLU A 206 -11.32 -7.64 -16.29
N GLN A 207 -10.77 -8.86 -16.30
CA GLN A 207 -10.51 -9.60 -17.53
C GLN A 207 -11.79 -10.05 -18.27
N LYS A 208 -12.95 -10.06 -17.60
CA LYS A 208 -14.25 -10.25 -18.28
C LYS A 208 -14.60 -9.05 -19.16
N LYS A 209 -14.14 -7.85 -18.81
CA LYS A 209 -14.38 -6.59 -19.53
C LYS A 209 -13.28 -6.32 -20.57
N ASP A 210 -12.02 -6.49 -20.16
CA ASP A 210 -10.84 -6.37 -21.00
C ASP A 210 -9.93 -7.57 -20.77
N SER A 211 -9.91 -8.52 -21.70
CA SER A 211 -9.10 -9.74 -21.58
C SER A 211 -7.58 -9.51 -21.49
N THR A 212 -7.11 -8.28 -21.73
CA THR A 212 -5.70 -7.88 -21.59
C THR A 212 -5.42 -7.16 -20.26
N PHE A 213 -6.44 -6.96 -19.41
CA PHE A 213 -6.24 -6.41 -18.08
C PHE A 213 -5.27 -7.29 -17.28
N THR A 214 -4.33 -6.64 -16.62
CA THR A 214 -3.40 -7.24 -15.66
C THR A 214 -2.88 -6.12 -14.78
N PHE A 215 -2.52 -6.42 -13.53
CA PHE A 215 -1.72 -5.51 -12.73
C PHE A 215 -0.27 -5.38 -13.23
N CYS A 216 0.22 -6.39 -13.97
CA CYS A 216 1.63 -6.60 -14.26
C CYS A 216 1.92 -6.57 -15.77
N ARG A 217 1.64 -5.42 -16.40
CA ARG A 217 1.52 -5.24 -17.87
C ARG A 217 2.76 -5.58 -18.72
N ILE A 218 3.91 -5.78 -18.10
CA ILE A 218 5.18 -5.98 -18.81
C ILE A 218 5.58 -7.45 -18.80
N ASP A 219 5.47 -8.08 -17.64
CA ASP A 219 6.12 -9.37 -17.40
C ASP A 219 5.31 -10.34 -16.55
N ARG A 220 4.05 -10.02 -16.23
CA ARG A 220 3.15 -10.81 -15.35
C ARG A 220 3.60 -10.86 -13.89
N ILE A 221 4.67 -10.16 -13.52
CA ILE A 221 5.33 -10.25 -12.21
C ILE A 221 5.20 -8.95 -11.42
N HIS A 222 5.54 -7.80 -12.02
CA HIS A 222 5.67 -6.53 -11.30
C HIS A 222 4.42 -5.66 -11.46
N PRO A 223 3.63 -5.42 -10.38
CA PRO A 223 2.46 -4.56 -10.46
C PRO A 223 2.83 -3.10 -10.75
N ASP A 224 2.07 -2.47 -11.65
CA ASP A 224 2.06 -1.02 -11.91
C ASP A 224 1.48 -0.24 -10.71
N ASN A 225 1.50 1.10 -10.72
CA ASN A 225 1.14 1.91 -9.55
C ASN A 225 -0.29 1.62 -9.05
N ASP A 226 -1.24 1.30 -9.93
CA ASP A 226 -2.59 0.91 -9.54
C ASP A 226 -2.60 -0.41 -8.76
N GLY A 227 -1.84 -1.41 -9.20
CA GLY A 227 -1.67 -2.67 -8.47
C GLY A 227 -0.96 -2.49 -7.13
N GLN A 228 0.06 -1.62 -7.09
CA GLN A 228 0.73 -1.24 -5.84
C GLN A 228 -0.22 -0.53 -4.87
N MET A 229 -1.18 0.25 -5.38
CA MET A 229 -2.21 0.90 -4.57
C MET A 229 -3.26 -0.10 -4.07
N VAL A 230 -3.63 -1.11 -4.86
CA VAL A 230 -4.47 -2.23 -4.41
C VAL A 230 -3.78 -3.00 -3.27
N MET A 231 -2.47 -3.28 -3.39
CA MET A 231 -1.69 -3.90 -2.30
C MET A 231 -1.70 -3.04 -1.03
N ALA A 232 -1.53 -1.72 -1.15
CA ALA A 232 -1.62 -0.79 -0.02
C ALA A 232 -3.02 -0.81 0.62
N TYR A 233 -4.09 -0.79 -0.18
CA TYR A 233 -5.46 -0.93 0.28
C TYR A 233 -5.68 -2.22 1.07
N LEU A 234 -5.25 -3.38 0.53
CA LEU A 234 -5.39 -4.68 1.21
C LEU A 234 -4.65 -4.70 2.55
N PHE A 235 -3.46 -4.11 2.62
CA PHE A 235 -2.71 -4.01 3.88
C PHE A 235 -3.39 -3.11 4.90
N LEU A 236 -3.89 -1.94 4.49
CA LEU A 236 -4.62 -1.02 5.37
C LEU A 236 -5.94 -1.62 5.85
N LYS A 237 -6.63 -2.38 4.99
CA LYS A 237 -7.84 -3.13 5.35
C LYS A 237 -7.53 -4.26 6.33
N ALA A 238 -6.44 -4.98 6.14
CA ALA A 238 -5.96 -5.95 7.13
C ALA A 238 -5.64 -5.29 8.48
N GLN A 239 -5.26 -4.01 8.50
CA GLN A 239 -5.08 -3.24 9.74
C GLN A 239 -6.40 -2.85 10.42
N GLY A 240 -7.56 -3.12 9.80
CA GLY A 240 -8.87 -2.71 10.32
C GLY A 240 -9.05 -1.19 10.29
N LEU A 241 -8.45 -0.53 9.29
CA LEU A 241 -8.52 0.92 9.11
C LEU A 241 -9.65 1.34 8.16
N ASP A 242 -10.37 0.38 7.58
CA ASP A 242 -11.58 0.62 6.81
C ASP A 242 -12.66 1.26 7.69
N GLY A 243 -13.43 2.20 7.12
CA GLY A 243 -14.43 2.99 7.82
C GLY A 243 -13.85 4.12 8.69
N ASN A 244 -12.53 4.25 8.80
CA ASN A 244 -11.91 5.39 9.47
C ASN A 244 -11.94 6.64 8.58
N LYS A 245 -13.05 7.39 8.62
CA LYS A 245 -13.28 8.62 7.84
C LYS A 245 -12.20 9.70 8.07
N VAL A 246 -11.95 10.54 7.07
CA VAL A 246 -11.15 11.78 7.18
C VAL A 246 -11.83 12.69 8.19
N SER A 247 -13.12 12.92 7.99
CA SER A 247 -14.00 13.65 8.88
C SER A 247 -15.45 13.36 8.52
N GLU A 248 -16.35 13.74 9.40
CA GLU A 248 -17.79 13.72 9.13
C GLU A 248 -18.44 14.82 9.94
N PHE A 249 -19.29 15.62 9.32
CA PHE A 249 -20.11 16.59 10.05
C PHE A 249 -21.42 16.88 9.33
N LEU A 250 -22.45 17.12 10.14
CA LEU A 250 -23.80 17.47 9.73
C LEU A 250 -24.18 18.82 10.36
N ILE A 251 -24.57 19.77 9.52
CA ILE A 251 -25.11 21.06 9.95
C ILE A 251 -26.60 21.11 9.64
N ASP A 252 -27.41 21.50 10.61
CA ASP A 252 -28.79 21.90 10.37
C ASP A 252 -28.85 23.41 10.13
N ALA A 253 -29.12 23.78 8.87
CA ALA A 253 -29.19 25.17 8.49
C ALA A 253 -30.42 25.89 9.08
N GLN A 254 -31.50 25.20 9.46
CA GLN A 254 -32.67 25.85 10.05
C GLN A 254 -32.37 26.29 11.48
N SER A 255 -31.85 25.38 12.31
CA SER A 255 -31.50 25.67 13.70
C SER A 255 -30.14 26.37 13.87
N SER A 256 -29.36 26.49 12.79
CA SER A 256 -27.98 27.02 12.80
C SER A 256 -27.10 26.29 13.81
N ASN A 257 -27.20 24.96 13.82
CA ASN A 257 -26.52 24.09 14.77
C ASN A 257 -25.73 22.98 14.06
N VAL A 258 -24.66 22.53 14.70
CA VAL A 258 -23.89 21.35 14.29
C VAL A 258 -24.52 20.13 14.97
N VAL A 259 -25.14 19.25 14.20
CA VAL A 259 -25.86 18.07 14.72
C VAL A 259 -24.88 16.96 15.09
N THR A 260 -23.93 16.68 14.20
CA THR A 260 -22.86 15.70 14.43
C THR A 260 -21.55 16.24 13.91
N HIS A 261 -20.45 15.86 14.57
CA HIS A 261 -19.10 16.04 14.03
C HIS A 261 -18.18 14.94 14.55
N LYS A 262 -17.30 14.43 13.69
CA LYS A 262 -16.31 13.40 14.00
C LYS A 262 -15.01 13.71 13.27
N ASN A 263 -13.91 13.58 14.00
CA ASN A 263 -12.56 13.90 13.51
C ASN A 263 -12.40 15.34 12.97
N CYS A 264 -13.23 16.25 13.45
CA CYS A 264 -13.17 17.66 13.12
C CYS A 264 -13.85 18.51 14.20
N LYS A 265 -13.67 19.83 14.08
CA LYS A 265 -14.37 20.86 14.82
C LYS A 265 -14.98 21.86 13.84
N ILE A 266 -16.27 22.11 14.00
CA ILE A 266 -17.00 23.18 13.33
C ILE A 266 -17.21 24.32 14.31
N SER A 267 -16.93 25.56 13.90
CA SER A 267 -17.10 26.74 14.76
C SER A 267 -17.47 27.98 13.95
N LYS A 268 -17.84 29.07 14.62
CA LYS A 268 -18.26 30.34 13.97
C LYS A 268 -19.31 30.13 12.88
N LEU A 269 -20.24 29.19 13.11
CA LEU A 269 -21.38 28.93 12.25
C LEU A 269 -22.30 30.14 12.24
N LYS A 270 -22.55 30.69 11.06
CA LYS A 270 -23.41 31.85 10.86
C LYS A 270 -24.25 31.64 9.60
N LYS A 271 -25.56 31.81 9.75
CA LYS A 271 -26.51 31.88 8.65
C LYS A 271 -26.95 33.31 8.41
N GLU A 272 -26.81 33.75 7.18
CA GLU A 272 -27.41 34.97 6.64
C GLU A 272 -28.41 34.56 5.54
N LYS A 273 -29.22 35.49 5.00
CA LYS A 273 -30.36 35.17 4.11
C LYS A 273 -30.07 34.06 3.10
N ASN A 274 -29.01 34.22 2.32
CA ASN A 274 -28.65 33.31 1.22
C ASN A 274 -27.29 32.65 1.43
N GLU A 275 -26.73 32.73 2.65
CA GLU A 275 -25.36 32.31 2.92
C GLU A 275 -25.25 31.55 4.24
N LEU A 276 -24.54 30.43 4.22
CA LEU A 276 -24.12 29.71 5.41
C LEU A 276 -22.59 29.71 5.47
N THR A 277 -22.02 30.15 6.58
CA THR A 277 -20.56 30.19 6.75
C THR A 277 -20.13 29.57 8.07
N PHE A 278 -18.98 28.92 8.09
CA PHE A 278 -18.40 28.34 9.28
C PHE A 278 -16.89 28.12 9.12
N ASP A 279 -16.22 27.98 10.25
CA ASP A 279 -14.82 27.56 10.32
C ASP A 279 -14.80 26.04 10.51
N TYR A 280 -14.05 25.34 9.66
CA TYR A 280 -13.86 23.90 9.66
C TYR A 280 -12.40 23.56 9.96
N LEU A 281 -12.16 22.81 11.03
CA LEU A 281 -10.86 22.26 11.38
C LEU A 281 -10.94 20.73 11.40
N ALA A 282 -10.37 20.08 10.40
CA ALA A 282 -10.20 18.62 10.40
C ALA A 282 -9.07 18.19 11.36
N TYR A 283 -9.04 16.93 11.76
CA TYR A 283 -7.91 16.32 12.48
C TYR A 283 -7.13 15.30 11.63
N ALA A 284 -7.51 15.16 10.36
CA ALA A 284 -6.81 14.43 9.32
C ALA A 284 -6.95 15.15 7.99
N LEU A 285 -6.05 14.86 7.05
CA LEU A 285 -6.14 15.30 5.66
C LEU A 285 -6.77 14.19 4.78
N PRO A 286 -7.42 14.56 3.66
CA PRO A 286 -7.81 13.58 2.66
C PRO A 286 -6.57 12.87 2.10
N TYR A 287 -6.73 11.61 1.69
CA TYR A 287 -5.69 10.85 1.02
C TYR A 287 -5.52 11.36 -0.42
N PRO A 288 -4.35 11.89 -0.80
CA PRO A 288 -4.09 12.39 -2.14
C PRO A 288 -3.80 11.22 -3.07
N LEU A 289 -4.31 11.30 -4.30
CA LEU A 289 -4.16 10.25 -5.31
C LEU A 289 -3.39 10.80 -6.51
N ASP A 290 -2.20 10.25 -6.75
CA ASP A 290 -1.39 10.62 -7.91
C ASP A 290 -2.05 10.11 -9.20
N SER A 291 -2.17 10.99 -10.18
CA SER A 291 -2.69 10.69 -11.51
C SER A 291 -1.59 10.46 -12.54
N ILE A 292 -0.33 10.48 -12.15
CA ILE A 292 0.82 10.22 -13.03
C ILE A 292 1.22 8.75 -12.89
N PRO A 293 1.32 7.98 -13.99
CA PRO A 293 1.96 6.66 -13.96
C PRO A 293 3.47 6.84 -13.81
N ARG A 294 3.95 6.72 -12.56
CA ARG A 294 5.34 6.95 -12.20
C ARG A 294 6.14 5.66 -12.15
N HIS A 295 7.46 5.81 -12.32
CA HIS A 295 8.47 4.84 -11.91
C HIS A 295 8.16 3.37 -12.23
N GLY A 296 8.66 2.91 -13.37
CA GLY A 296 8.61 1.51 -13.75
C GLY A 296 8.75 1.41 -15.25
N TRP A 297 9.53 0.45 -15.72
CA TRP A 297 9.71 0.27 -17.15
C TRP A 297 8.37 -0.15 -17.75
N GLY A 298 7.72 0.76 -18.48
CA GLY A 298 6.46 0.47 -19.17
C GLY A 298 5.20 0.59 -18.31
N ASN A 299 5.27 1.25 -17.15
CA ASN A 299 4.08 1.65 -16.38
C ASN A 299 3.16 2.54 -17.23
N GLN A 300 1.85 2.35 -17.10
CA GLN A 300 0.81 3.06 -17.84
C GLN A 300 -0.34 3.55 -16.95
N ARG A 301 -0.53 2.97 -15.76
CA ARG A 301 -1.61 3.33 -14.84
C ARG A 301 -1.06 3.94 -13.56
N SER A 302 -1.74 4.98 -13.12
CA SER A 302 -1.43 5.77 -11.94
C SER A 302 -1.99 5.14 -10.67
N GLN A 303 -1.57 5.67 -9.51
CA GLN A 303 -2.15 5.32 -8.21
C GLN A 303 -3.68 5.55 -8.20
N ARG A 304 -4.16 6.63 -8.83
CA ARG A 304 -5.58 7.00 -8.91
C ARG A 304 -6.43 5.96 -9.64
N ASP A 305 -5.87 5.25 -10.62
CA ASP A 305 -6.63 4.27 -11.41
C ASP A 305 -7.11 3.09 -10.55
N ALA A 306 -6.45 2.83 -9.40
CA ALA A 306 -6.90 1.83 -8.44
C ALA A 306 -8.28 2.10 -7.83
N MET A 307 -8.77 3.35 -7.87
CA MET A 307 -10.10 3.70 -7.34
C MET A 307 -11.24 3.05 -8.13
N GLN A 308 -10.98 2.60 -9.37
CA GLN A 308 -11.94 1.83 -10.16
C GLN A 308 -11.95 0.34 -9.82
N LEU A 309 -10.95 -0.12 -9.06
CA LEU A 309 -10.69 -1.54 -8.79
C LEU A 309 -11.06 -1.94 -7.35
N VAL A 310 -10.98 -0.99 -6.43
CA VAL A 310 -11.31 -1.20 -5.01
C VAL A 310 -12.07 0.01 -4.47
N PRO A 311 -12.98 -0.16 -3.49
CA PRO A 311 -13.78 0.92 -2.90
C PRO A 311 -12.97 1.77 -1.90
N PHE A 312 -11.78 2.22 -2.31
CA PHE A 312 -10.87 2.95 -1.42
C PHE A 312 -11.43 4.32 -1.04
N MET A 313 -12.16 4.99 -1.94
CA MET A 313 -12.78 6.26 -1.60
C MET A 313 -13.80 6.07 -0.49
N GLU A 314 -14.67 5.07 -0.62
CA GLU A 314 -15.74 4.70 0.31
C GLU A 314 -15.21 4.24 1.66
N GLU A 315 -14.17 3.39 1.66
CA GLU A 315 -13.68 2.76 2.89
C GLU A 315 -12.60 3.59 3.60
N PHE A 316 -11.78 4.35 2.88
CA PHE A 316 -10.58 5.00 3.43
C PHE A 316 -10.51 6.51 3.22
N ASN A 317 -11.29 7.10 2.32
CA ASN A 317 -11.12 8.50 1.94
C ASN A 317 -12.41 9.34 1.99
N GLN A 318 -13.17 9.18 3.07
CA GLN A 318 -14.42 9.92 3.29
C GLN A 318 -14.21 11.18 4.15
N GLU A 319 -14.28 12.35 3.54
CA GLU A 319 -14.38 13.67 4.18
C GLU A 319 -15.83 14.17 4.04
N HIS A 320 -16.73 13.60 4.85
CA HIS A 320 -18.17 13.71 4.64
C HIS A 320 -18.72 15.06 5.16
N PHE A 321 -19.32 15.83 4.25
CA PHE A 321 -19.89 17.15 4.48
C PHE A 321 -21.39 17.14 4.16
N GLN A 322 -22.22 17.32 5.18
CA GLN A 322 -23.68 17.29 5.05
C GLN A 322 -24.32 18.55 5.63
N VAL A 323 -25.32 19.09 4.94
CA VAL A 323 -26.12 20.23 5.40
C VAL A 323 -27.59 19.99 5.09
N ILE A 324 -28.41 19.90 6.14
CA ILE A 324 -29.86 19.70 6.02
C ILE A 324 -30.63 20.99 6.20
N ASN A 325 -31.91 20.98 5.79
CA ASN A 325 -32.84 22.11 5.92
C ASN A 325 -32.35 23.42 5.27
N LEU A 326 -31.57 23.29 4.20
CA LEU A 326 -31.30 24.40 3.28
C LEU A 326 -32.57 24.71 2.48
N GLN A 327 -32.72 25.97 2.06
CA GLN A 327 -33.76 26.28 1.07
C GLN A 327 -33.42 25.57 -0.24
N LYS A 328 -34.44 25.03 -0.92
CA LYS A 328 -34.24 24.35 -2.20
C LYS A 328 -33.54 25.25 -3.22
N GLY A 329 -32.48 24.73 -3.84
CA GLY A 329 -31.72 25.43 -4.88
C GLY A 329 -30.26 24.97 -4.94
N THR A 330 -29.48 25.63 -5.78
CA THR A 330 -28.04 25.38 -5.95
C THR A 330 -27.23 26.31 -5.06
N TYR A 331 -26.17 25.76 -4.45
CA TYR A 331 -25.26 26.49 -3.57
C TYR A 331 -23.84 26.40 -4.09
N ARG A 332 -23.21 27.56 -4.24
CA ARG A 332 -21.78 27.67 -4.48
C ARG A 332 -21.02 27.38 -3.20
N LEU A 333 -20.23 26.31 -3.22
CA LEU A 333 -19.28 25.96 -2.17
C LEU A 333 -17.96 26.69 -2.43
N THR A 334 -17.52 27.47 -1.45
CA THR A 334 -16.16 28.00 -1.40
C THR A 334 -15.48 27.61 -0.09
N ILE A 335 -14.18 27.32 -0.16
CA ILE A 335 -13.32 27.05 0.98
C ILE A 335 -12.12 27.99 0.87
N ASP A 336 -11.87 28.81 1.89
CA ASP A 336 -10.86 29.88 1.88
C ASP A 336 -10.97 30.83 0.68
N ASN A 337 -12.22 31.16 0.32
CA ASN A 337 -12.60 31.97 -0.86
C ASN A 337 -12.26 31.32 -2.22
N GLN A 338 -11.76 30.08 -2.24
CA GLN A 338 -11.60 29.32 -3.46
C GLN A 338 -12.92 28.64 -3.85
N PHE A 339 -13.35 28.83 -5.09
CA PHE A 339 -14.48 28.09 -5.65
C PHE A 339 -14.17 26.60 -5.72
N ILE A 340 -15.06 25.76 -5.18
CA ILE A 340 -14.93 24.31 -5.19
C ILE A 340 -15.94 23.70 -6.17
N ASP A 341 -17.22 23.98 -5.98
CA ASP A 341 -18.29 23.40 -6.81
C ASP A 341 -19.61 24.18 -6.63
N GLU A 342 -20.59 23.89 -7.46
CA GLU A 342 -21.99 24.26 -7.27
C GLU A 342 -22.81 22.99 -7.00
N ILE A 343 -23.35 22.88 -5.78
CA ILE A 343 -23.95 21.66 -5.24
C ILE A 343 -25.41 21.95 -4.90
N SER A 344 -26.33 21.05 -5.26
CA SER A 344 -27.74 21.21 -4.92
C SER A 344 -27.98 21.03 -3.42
N SER A 345 -29.06 21.62 -2.90
CA SER A 345 -29.52 21.37 -1.53
C SER A 345 -29.78 19.90 -1.26
N GLU A 346 -30.23 19.14 -2.26
CA GLU A 346 -30.52 17.70 -2.18
C GLU A 346 -29.21 16.90 -2.02
N GLN A 347 -28.18 17.22 -2.81
CA GLN A 347 -26.85 16.61 -2.66
C GLN A 347 -26.18 16.95 -1.33
N LEU A 348 -26.37 18.18 -0.82
CA LEU A 348 -25.88 18.56 0.51
C LEU A 348 -26.64 17.88 1.64
N GLU A 349 -27.95 17.65 1.45
CA GLU A 349 -28.79 16.89 2.38
C GLU A 349 -28.40 15.42 2.39
N ASP A 350 -28.06 14.81 1.26
CA ASP A 350 -27.50 13.45 1.19
C ASP A 350 -26.06 13.37 1.73
N GLY A 351 -25.31 14.45 1.57
CA GLY A 351 -23.92 14.61 2.00
C GLY A 351 -22.92 14.33 0.87
N VAL A 352 -21.92 15.21 0.76
CA VAL A 352 -20.85 15.13 -0.25
C VAL A 352 -19.53 14.74 0.38
N ASN A 353 -18.69 14.03 -0.37
CA ASN A 353 -17.32 13.70 0.06
C ASN A 353 -16.34 14.77 -0.44
N LEU A 354 -15.84 15.64 0.46
CA LEU A 354 -14.88 16.69 0.12
C LEU A 354 -13.56 16.15 -0.44
N ALA A 355 -13.19 14.90 -0.13
CA ALA A 355 -11.99 14.25 -0.68
C ALA A 355 -12.10 13.95 -2.18
N ASN A 356 -13.31 14.04 -2.77
CA ASN A 356 -13.50 13.95 -4.23
C ASN A 356 -13.14 15.24 -4.97
N TYR A 357 -12.80 16.32 -4.26
CA TYR A 357 -12.49 17.61 -4.85
C TYR A 357 -11.00 17.93 -4.68
N PRO A 358 -10.14 17.61 -5.67
CA PRO A 358 -8.69 17.82 -5.54
C PRO A 358 -8.29 19.27 -5.32
N ILE A 359 -9.18 20.20 -5.65
CA ILE A 359 -8.94 21.64 -5.56
C ILE A 359 -9.15 22.21 -4.15
N THR A 360 -9.70 21.46 -3.18
CA THR A 360 -9.84 22.00 -1.81
C THR A 360 -8.47 22.32 -1.21
N PRO A 361 -8.35 23.38 -0.37
CA PRO A 361 -7.08 23.74 0.26
C PRO A 361 -6.43 22.59 1.04
N GLN A 362 -7.22 21.79 1.77
CA GLN A 362 -6.73 20.63 2.51
C GLN A 362 -6.27 19.47 1.58
N TYR A 363 -6.89 19.29 0.40
CA TYR A 363 -6.40 18.33 -0.58
C TYR A 363 -5.09 18.81 -1.23
N GLN A 364 -4.97 20.11 -1.50
CA GLN A 364 -3.72 20.71 -1.98
C GLN A 364 -2.59 20.60 -0.94
N GLN A 365 -2.90 20.70 0.35
CA GLN A 365 -1.97 20.40 1.42
C GLN A 365 -1.54 18.92 1.38
N ALA A 366 -2.48 18.00 1.21
CA ALA A 366 -2.19 16.57 1.08
C ALA A 366 -1.32 16.24 -0.15
N ILE A 367 -1.56 16.89 -1.30
CA ILE A 367 -0.74 16.72 -2.51
C ILE A 367 0.73 17.09 -2.25
N LYS A 368 1.01 18.16 -1.48
CA LYS A 368 2.39 18.52 -1.12
C LYS A 368 3.08 17.39 -0.35
N ILE A 369 2.37 16.75 0.58
CA ILE A 369 2.86 15.59 1.34
C ILE A 369 3.11 14.39 0.42
N MET A 370 2.22 14.15 -0.55
CA MET A 370 2.39 13.10 -1.55
C MET A 370 3.69 13.27 -2.34
N TYR A 371 3.94 14.48 -2.87
CA TYR A 371 5.17 14.74 -3.63
C TYR A 371 6.44 14.69 -2.79
N LEU A 372 6.39 15.16 -1.54
CA LEU A 372 7.50 14.97 -0.60
C LEU A 372 7.75 13.47 -0.34
N ASN A 373 6.70 12.68 -0.13
CA ASN A 373 6.84 11.24 0.10
C ASN A 373 7.35 10.50 -1.15
N GLU A 374 7.00 10.96 -2.35
CA GLU A 374 7.54 10.45 -3.61
C GLU A 374 9.03 10.75 -3.76
N GLU A 375 9.44 12.00 -3.53
CA GLU A 375 10.86 12.38 -3.51
C GLU A 375 11.64 11.52 -2.50
N ARG A 376 11.10 11.33 -1.29
CA ARG A 376 11.68 10.45 -0.27
C ARG A 376 11.83 9.00 -0.80
N PHE A 377 10.81 8.47 -1.46
CA PHE A 377 10.85 7.13 -2.06
C PHE A 377 11.96 7.03 -3.12
N GLU A 378 12.11 8.03 -3.99
CA GLU A 378 13.19 8.04 -4.98
C GLU A 378 14.58 8.01 -4.33
N ILE A 379 14.79 8.78 -3.25
CA ILE A 379 16.06 8.75 -2.52
C ILE A 379 16.28 7.38 -1.88
N GLU A 380 15.26 6.80 -1.25
CA GLU A 380 15.35 5.47 -0.63
C GLU A 380 15.69 4.39 -1.66
N LYS A 381 15.11 4.48 -2.86
CA LYS A 381 15.41 3.57 -3.97
C LYS A 381 16.89 3.60 -4.35
N ARG A 382 17.57 4.76 -4.34
CA ARG A 382 19.02 4.84 -4.61
C ARG A 382 19.85 3.98 -3.64
N PHE A 383 19.43 3.89 -2.37
CA PHE A 383 20.06 2.98 -1.41
C PHE A 383 19.78 1.52 -1.73
N ARG A 384 18.57 1.20 -2.21
CA ARG A 384 18.22 -0.16 -2.62
C ARG A 384 19.01 -0.59 -3.87
N GLU A 385 19.25 0.31 -4.82
CA GLU A 385 20.10 0.08 -5.99
C GLU A 385 21.57 -0.20 -5.60
N TYR A 386 22.09 0.55 -4.62
CA TYR A 386 23.41 0.27 -4.03
C TYR A 386 23.46 -1.14 -3.41
N LEU A 387 22.50 -1.47 -2.55
CA LEU A 387 22.47 -2.78 -1.90
C LEU A 387 22.21 -3.92 -2.87
N TRP A 388 21.43 -3.71 -3.92
CA TRP A 388 21.26 -4.68 -4.98
C TRP A 388 22.61 -4.98 -5.66
N THR A 389 23.41 -3.96 -5.97
CA THR A 389 24.75 -4.17 -6.53
C THR A 389 25.65 -4.95 -5.57
N GLU A 390 25.64 -4.57 -4.28
CA GLU A 390 26.40 -5.23 -3.22
C GLU A 390 26.05 -6.72 -3.09
N TYR A 391 24.76 -7.05 -2.96
CA TYR A 391 24.30 -8.41 -2.70
C TYR A 391 24.24 -9.29 -3.95
N SER A 392 23.87 -8.75 -5.12
CA SER A 392 23.72 -9.54 -6.35
C SER A 392 25.04 -9.76 -7.10
N PHE A 393 26.04 -8.90 -6.91
CA PHE A 393 27.33 -8.98 -7.61
C PHE A 393 28.51 -9.14 -6.67
N LEU A 394 28.68 -8.25 -5.69
CA LEU A 394 29.94 -8.18 -4.95
C LEU A 394 30.07 -9.23 -3.84
N LYS A 395 28.95 -9.64 -3.23
CA LYS A 395 28.94 -10.68 -2.20
C LYS A 395 29.62 -11.98 -2.65
N LYS A 396 29.23 -12.51 -3.81
CA LYS A 396 29.80 -13.76 -4.37
C LYS A 396 31.28 -13.65 -4.74
N GLU A 397 31.77 -12.44 -4.94
CA GLU A 397 33.17 -12.14 -5.26
C GLU A 397 34.01 -11.86 -3.99
N GLY A 398 33.41 -11.96 -2.80
CA GLY A 398 34.09 -11.64 -1.53
C GLY A 398 34.39 -10.15 -1.38
N LEU A 399 33.60 -9.29 -2.01
CA LEU A 399 33.78 -7.83 -2.06
C LEU A 399 32.60 -7.05 -1.46
N LEU A 400 31.77 -7.72 -0.66
CA LEU A 400 30.63 -7.10 0.01
C LEU A 400 31.09 -5.90 0.86
N PHE A 401 30.54 -4.71 0.57
CA PHE A 401 30.86 -3.43 1.19
C PHE A 401 32.34 -3.04 1.09
N ALA A 402 33.06 -3.58 0.12
CA ALA A 402 34.46 -3.24 -0.09
C ALA A 402 34.65 -1.77 -0.51
N ASP A 403 33.65 -1.17 -1.18
CA ASP A 403 33.56 0.25 -1.53
C ASP A 403 34.89 0.83 -2.06
N ASN A 404 35.57 0.11 -2.97
CA ASN A 404 36.90 0.46 -3.45
C ASN A 404 37.13 0.10 -4.92
N GLN A 405 38.33 0.43 -5.44
CA GLN A 405 38.68 0.19 -6.85
C GLN A 405 38.59 -1.29 -7.27
N LYS A 406 38.83 -2.23 -6.36
CA LYS A 406 38.70 -3.66 -6.66
C LYS A 406 37.24 -4.03 -6.93
N ALA A 407 36.30 -3.48 -6.17
CA ALA A 407 34.87 -3.65 -6.43
C ALA A 407 34.46 -3.02 -7.77
N ILE A 408 34.92 -1.80 -8.07
CA ILE A 408 34.67 -1.14 -9.36
C ILE A 408 35.16 -2.00 -10.52
N ASN A 409 36.43 -2.42 -10.50
CA ASN A 409 37.02 -3.24 -11.56
C ASN A 409 36.21 -4.52 -11.77
N LYS A 410 35.75 -5.13 -10.67
CA LYS A 410 34.96 -6.34 -10.74
C LYS A 410 33.58 -6.10 -11.37
N LEU A 411 32.88 -5.03 -10.99
CA LEU A 411 31.60 -4.66 -11.62
C LEU A 411 31.75 -4.38 -13.12
N GLN A 412 32.86 -3.75 -13.54
CA GLN A 412 33.14 -3.48 -14.95
C GLN A 412 33.23 -4.74 -15.81
N GLU A 413 33.62 -5.89 -15.25
CA GLU A 413 33.60 -7.18 -15.96
C GLU A 413 32.16 -7.64 -16.28
N TYR A 414 31.17 -7.28 -15.46
CA TYR A 414 29.76 -7.65 -15.65
C TYR A 414 28.99 -6.65 -16.52
N LEU A 415 29.38 -5.37 -16.54
CA LEU A 415 28.66 -4.31 -17.26
C LEU A 415 28.31 -4.65 -18.73
N PRO A 416 29.19 -5.24 -19.55
CA PRO A 416 28.85 -5.55 -20.94
C PRO A 416 27.75 -6.61 -21.08
N LYS A 417 27.53 -7.43 -20.05
CA LYS A 417 26.66 -8.62 -20.09
C LYS A 417 25.33 -8.41 -19.36
N ASP A 418 25.25 -7.41 -18.49
CA ASP A 418 24.09 -7.20 -17.61
C ASP A 418 23.46 -5.82 -17.82
N LEU A 419 22.23 -5.79 -18.34
CA LEU A 419 21.50 -4.54 -18.60
C LEU A 419 21.06 -3.86 -17.30
N PHE A 420 20.68 -4.63 -16.27
CA PHE A 420 20.23 -4.09 -14.99
C PHE A 420 21.41 -3.46 -14.24
N LEU A 421 22.57 -4.12 -14.25
CA LEU A 421 23.77 -3.54 -13.67
C LEU A 421 24.15 -2.25 -14.39
N ARG A 422 24.08 -2.19 -15.73
CA ARG A 422 24.34 -0.93 -16.45
C ARG A 422 23.39 0.19 -16.03
N ALA A 423 22.12 -0.11 -15.81
CA ALA A 423 21.14 0.87 -15.34
C ALA A 423 21.40 1.33 -13.90
N SER A 424 21.91 0.42 -13.05
CA SER A 424 22.13 0.68 -11.62
C SER A 424 23.54 1.19 -11.28
N TYR A 425 24.53 0.98 -12.15
CA TYR A 425 25.95 1.22 -11.90
C TYR A 425 26.26 2.66 -11.47
N GLY A 426 25.59 3.64 -12.07
CA GLY A 426 25.74 5.04 -11.69
C GLY A 426 25.34 5.33 -10.25
N TRP A 427 24.40 4.56 -9.68
CA TRP A 427 24.03 4.64 -8.27
C TRP A 427 25.11 4.05 -7.38
N TYR A 428 25.66 2.88 -7.74
CA TYR A 428 26.77 2.27 -7.00
C TYR A 428 27.98 3.21 -6.91
N ILE A 429 28.43 3.80 -8.03
CA ILE A 429 29.58 4.70 -8.06
C ILE A 429 29.41 5.92 -7.15
N LYS A 430 28.19 6.43 -7.01
CA LYS A 430 27.89 7.50 -6.05
C LYS A 430 27.83 6.96 -4.62
N ALA A 431 27.10 5.88 -4.44
CA ALA A 431 26.74 5.35 -3.13
C ALA A 431 27.88 4.60 -2.44
N MET A 432 28.93 4.15 -3.14
CA MET A 432 30.12 3.57 -2.51
C MET A 432 30.86 4.57 -1.59
N HIS A 433 30.58 5.87 -1.74
CA HIS A 433 31.11 6.90 -0.85
C HIS A 433 30.17 7.10 0.36
N PRO A 434 30.61 6.84 1.60
CA PRO A 434 29.76 6.97 2.78
C PRO A 434 29.26 8.41 3.02
N GLU A 435 29.99 9.42 2.56
CA GLU A 435 29.58 10.83 2.62
C GLU A 435 28.32 11.08 1.79
N ILE A 436 28.23 10.48 0.60
CA ILE A 436 27.05 10.57 -0.26
C ILE A 436 25.86 9.88 0.40
N ARG A 437 26.07 8.67 0.94
CA ARG A 437 25.04 7.96 1.71
C ARG A 437 24.53 8.81 2.88
N LYS A 438 25.43 9.47 3.62
CA LYS A 438 25.07 10.36 4.72
C LYS A 438 24.21 11.55 4.25
N VAL A 439 24.57 12.20 3.13
CA VAL A 439 23.78 13.31 2.58
C VAL A 439 22.38 12.84 2.17
N TRP A 440 22.28 11.72 1.48
CA TRP A 440 20.97 11.17 1.08
C TRP A 440 20.11 10.78 2.30
N SER A 441 20.71 10.21 3.35
CA SER A 441 20.00 9.92 4.60
C SER A 441 19.48 11.19 5.28
N ASN A 442 20.31 12.23 5.37
CA ASN A 442 19.90 13.51 5.94
C ASN A 442 18.77 14.16 5.14
N TYR A 443 18.84 14.08 3.81
CA TYR A 443 17.79 14.62 2.95
C TYR A 443 16.45 13.87 3.14
N MET A 444 16.45 12.54 3.18
CA MET A 444 15.23 11.77 3.51
C MET A 444 14.65 12.15 4.87
N ASN A 445 15.51 12.32 5.89
CA ASN A 445 15.04 12.73 7.23
C ASN A 445 14.40 14.13 7.18
N SER A 446 15.04 15.09 6.50
CA SER A 446 14.50 16.44 6.34
C SER A 446 13.17 16.45 5.59
N ILE A 447 13.00 15.61 4.56
CA ILE A 447 11.72 15.43 3.87
C ILE A 447 10.66 14.90 4.84
N VAL A 448 10.95 13.85 5.61
CA VAL A 448 10.00 13.26 6.58
C VAL A 448 9.62 14.27 7.67
N GLU A 449 10.59 15.02 8.20
CA GLU A 449 10.36 16.10 9.16
C GLU A 449 9.42 17.17 8.56
N THR A 450 9.69 17.59 7.33
CA THR A 450 8.86 18.58 6.62
C THR A 450 7.43 18.05 6.42
N ILE A 451 7.26 16.78 6.06
CA ILE A 451 5.94 16.14 5.95
C ILE A 451 5.19 16.24 7.27
N TYR A 452 5.81 15.86 8.40
CA TYR A 452 5.14 15.90 9.71
C TYR A 452 4.95 17.31 10.28
N GLU A 453 5.68 18.30 9.77
CA GLU A 453 5.45 19.71 10.04
C GLU A 453 4.21 20.21 9.28
N ILE A 454 4.12 19.92 7.98
CA ILE A 454 3.05 20.44 7.12
C ILE A 454 1.80 19.57 7.06
N ASN A 455 1.75 18.41 7.72
CA ASN A 455 0.57 17.53 7.69
C ASN A 455 -0.51 17.85 8.72
N LYS A 456 -0.34 18.91 9.52
CA LYS A 456 -1.33 19.39 10.47
C LYS A 456 -2.44 20.12 9.71
N PRO A 457 -3.70 19.64 9.73
CA PRO A 457 -4.79 20.40 9.13
C PRO A 457 -4.91 21.77 9.81
N VAL A 458 -5.27 22.78 9.01
CA VAL A 458 -5.51 24.14 9.49
C VAL A 458 -6.99 24.46 9.46
N VAL A 459 -7.37 25.58 10.09
CA VAL A 459 -8.76 26.06 10.03
C VAL A 459 -9.04 26.59 8.62
N HIS A 460 -10.06 26.06 7.98
CA HIS A 460 -10.57 26.54 6.70
C HIS A 460 -11.91 27.25 6.88
N ARG A 461 -12.11 28.36 6.15
CA ARG A 461 -13.38 29.09 6.12
C ARG A 461 -14.25 28.53 5.01
N VAL A 462 -15.32 27.84 5.38
CA VAL A 462 -16.30 27.29 4.45
C VAL A 462 -17.47 28.25 4.29
N ARG A 463 -17.93 28.41 3.06
CA ARG A 463 -19.10 29.22 2.70
C ARG A 463 -19.93 28.50 1.63
N LEU A 464 -21.22 28.38 1.91
CA LEU A 464 -22.25 28.03 0.93
C LEU A 464 -23.08 29.27 0.62
N THR A 465 -23.10 29.71 -0.63
CA THR A 465 -23.91 30.84 -1.09
C THR A 465 -24.91 30.35 -2.13
N ARG A 466 -26.21 30.57 -1.91
CA ARG A 466 -27.26 30.21 -2.88
C ARG A 466 -27.07 31.03 -4.16
N VAL A 467 -27.01 30.37 -5.32
CA VAL A 467 -26.77 31.03 -6.63
C VAL A 467 -28.04 31.27 -7.45
N ASP A 468 -29.08 30.46 -7.23
CA ASP A 468 -30.35 30.60 -7.93
C ASP A 468 -31.22 31.64 -7.20
N LEU A 469 -31.24 32.87 -7.73
CA LEU A 469 -32.10 33.98 -7.30
C LEU A 469 -33.23 34.25 -8.29
#